data_AF-K0IEE7-F1
#
_entry.id   AF-K0IEE7-F1
#
_cell.length_a   1.000
_cell.length_b   1.000
_cell.length_c   1.000
_cell.angle_alpha   90.00
_cell.angle_beta   90.00
_cell.angle_gamma   90.00
#
_symmetry.space_group_name_H-M   'P 1'
#
loop_
_entity.id
_entity.type
_entity.pdbx_description
1 polymer ?
#
loop_
_entity_poly.entity_id
_entity_poly.type
_entity_poly.pdbx_seq_one_letter_code
_entity_poly.pdbx_strand_id
1 'polypeptide(L)'
;MEMLVDLQNRKEKYGYDNKSESYFNAEQNAIVAKNAEMYYRALMRGGSISWNIRDYHMAEALQKLVKFHGKGAKSIIWAHNMHIGDARATSMTRAGMINIGQLVREWAGSKQTVLVGFGTHRGSVIAAREWGEPMERMLVPPAAEGSWDDLIWRLAGKNSLLIFPDAGIPAVTMGQRAIGVVYDPEYEKYGNYVDTVLPSRYDAFIHVGETHALHPLHMRVSPDEELPETFPSGL
;
A
#
# COMPACT_ATOMS: atom_id res chain seq x y z
N MET A 1 -15.18 -5.27 21.14
CA MET A 1 -16.11 -4.10 21.15
C MET A 1 -16.12 -3.41 22.52
N GLU A 2 -16.08 -4.17 23.62
CA GLU A 2 -16.02 -3.65 25.00
C GLU A 2 -14.83 -2.75 25.29
N MET A 3 -13.62 -3.07 24.80
CA MET A 3 -12.41 -2.26 25.03
C MET A 3 -12.51 -0.83 24.49
N LEU A 4 -13.09 -0.64 23.29
CA LEU A 4 -13.27 0.70 22.70
C LEU A 4 -14.31 1.51 23.47
N VAL A 5 -15.40 0.85 23.89
CA VAL A 5 -16.46 1.46 24.71
C VAL A 5 -15.92 1.86 26.09
N ASP A 6 -15.10 1.02 26.71
CA ASP A 6 -14.48 1.30 28.01
C ASP A 6 -13.45 2.45 27.91
N LEU A 7 -12.62 2.49 26.86
CA LEU A 7 -11.74 3.63 26.57
C LEU A 7 -12.50 4.95 26.38
N GLN A 8 -13.63 4.91 25.66
CA GLN A 8 -14.48 6.08 25.45
C GLN A 8 -15.15 6.52 26.75
N ASN A 9 -15.60 5.59 27.59
CA ASN A 9 -16.23 5.89 28.88
C ASN A 9 -15.24 6.42 29.93
N ARG A 10 -13.95 6.03 29.84
CA ARG A 10 -12.90 6.49 30.76
C ARG A 10 -12.22 7.80 30.32
N LYS A 11 -12.63 8.38 29.19
CA LYS A 11 -12.11 9.63 28.64
C LYS A 11 -12.13 10.79 29.64
N GLU A 12 -13.22 10.95 30.38
CA GLU A 12 -13.36 12.00 31.41
C GLU A 12 -12.56 11.69 32.69
N LYS A 13 -12.36 10.40 33.00
CA LYS A 13 -11.75 9.94 34.24
C LYS A 13 -10.22 10.09 34.28
N TYR A 14 -9.55 10.07 33.15
CA TYR A 14 -8.08 10.15 33.07
C TYR A 14 -7.54 11.53 32.67
N GLY A 15 -8.41 12.55 32.56
CA GLY A 15 -7.96 13.90 32.18
C GLY A 15 -7.31 13.96 30.79
N TYR A 16 -7.61 12.97 29.94
CA TYR A 16 -7.10 12.92 28.58
C TYR A 16 -7.78 14.01 27.75
N ASP A 17 -7.07 15.12 27.53
CA ASP A 17 -7.45 16.07 26.50
C ASP A 17 -7.47 15.33 25.15
N ASN A 18 -8.46 15.61 24.31
CA ASN A 18 -8.60 15.08 22.95
C ASN A 18 -7.40 15.42 22.04
N LYS A 19 -6.46 16.22 22.54
CA LYS A 19 -5.19 16.60 21.91
C LYS A 19 -3.97 15.84 22.42
N SER A 20 -4.13 15.00 23.44
CA SER A 20 -3.01 14.20 23.96
C SER A 20 -2.71 13.06 23.00
N GLU A 21 -1.47 12.99 22.52
CA GLU A 21 -0.98 11.93 21.64
C GLU A 21 -1.16 10.54 22.24
N SER A 22 -1.02 10.40 23.57
CA SER A 22 -1.21 9.13 24.28
C SER A 22 -2.65 8.65 24.27
N TYR A 23 -3.65 9.54 24.32
CA TYR A 23 -5.06 9.15 24.15
C TYR A 23 -5.32 8.68 22.73
N PHE A 24 -4.86 9.45 21.75
CA PHE A 24 -5.03 9.13 20.34
C PHE A 24 -4.41 7.77 20.00
N ASN A 25 -3.20 7.50 20.53
CA ASN A 25 -2.52 6.21 20.39
C ASN A 25 -3.36 5.05 20.96
N ALA A 26 -3.88 5.20 22.19
CA ALA A 26 -4.73 4.18 22.81
C ALA A 26 -6.02 3.92 21.99
N GLU A 27 -6.66 4.98 21.48
CA GLU A 27 -7.83 4.87 20.61
C GLU A 27 -7.49 4.13 19.31
N GLN A 28 -6.39 4.51 18.62
CA GLN A 28 -5.96 3.85 17.39
C GLN A 28 -5.68 2.36 17.61
N ASN A 29 -4.99 1.99 18.69
CA ASN A 29 -4.73 0.58 19.01
C ASN A 29 -6.03 -0.22 19.22
N ALA A 30 -7.02 0.36 19.89
CA ALA A 30 -8.31 -0.29 20.09
C ALA A 30 -9.07 -0.50 18.76
N ILE A 31 -8.97 0.46 17.83
CA ILE A 31 -9.53 0.34 16.48
C ILE A 31 -8.80 -0.74 15.68
N VAL A 32 -7.47 -0.77 15.72
CA VAL A 32 -6.64 -1.80 15.06
C VAL A 32 -7.04 -3.19 15.54
N ALA A 33 -7.14 -3.40 16.86
CA ALA A 33 -7.56 -4.69 17.43
C ALA A 33 -8.97 -5.12 16.95
N LYS A 34 -9.94 -4.19 16.93
CA LYS A 34 -11.28 -4.46 16.39
C LYS A 34 -11.24 -4.84 14.92
N ASN A 35 -10.47 -4.10 14.11
CA ASN A 35 -10.41 -4.32 12.67
C ASN A 35 -9.65 -5.59 12.31
N ALA A 36 -8.67 -6.00 13.13
CA ALA A 36 -7.97 -7.28 12.99
C ALA A 36 -8.94 -8.46 13.08
N GLU A 37 -9.87 -8.46 14.05
CA GLU A 37 -10.90 -9.51 14.17
C GLU A 37 -11.75 -9.63 12.89
N MET A 38 -12.21 -8.49 12.36
CA MET A 38 -12.97 -8.46 11.10
C MET A 38 -12.15 -8.97 9.91
N TYR A 39 -10.87 -8.58 9.86
CA TYR A 39 -9.95 -8.99 8.82
C TYR A 39 -9.69 -10.51 8.85
N TYR A 40 -9.42 -11.11 10.02
CA TYR A 40 -9.22 -12.56 10.13
C TYR A 40 -10.46 -13.36 9.73
N ARG A 41 -11.66 -12.89 10.10
CA ARG A 41 -12.92 -13.52 9.65
C ARG A 41 -13.10 -13.43 8.13
N ALA A 42 -12.69 -12.33 7.52
CA ALA A 42 -12.76 -12.15 6.07
C ALA A 42 -11.68 -12.96 5.33
N LEU A 43 -10.48 -13.10 5.89
CA LEU A 43 -9.42 -13.96 5.35
C LEU A 43 -9.89 -15.40 5.19
N MET A 44 -10.61 -15.94 6.17
CA MET A 44 -11.19 -17.28 6.08
C MET A 44 -12.22 -17.43 4.95
N ARG A 45 -12.83 -16.33 4.49
CA ARG A 45 -13.78 -16.31 3.37
C ARG A 45 -13.09 -16.06 2.02
N GLY A 46 -11.84 -15.59 2.03
CA GLY A 46 -11.04 -15.29 0.85
C GLY A 46 -11.54 -14.10 0.02
N GLY A 47 -10.84 -13.83 -1.08
CA GLY A 47 -11.25 -12.87 -2.10
C GLY A 47 -10.99 -11.38 -1.77
N SER A 48 -11.60 -10.52 -2.57
CA SER A 48 -11.44 -9.06 -2.55
C SER A 48 -11.93 -8.39 -1.26
N ILE A 49 -12.75 -9.07 -0.47
CA ILE A 49 -13.25 -8.53 0.82
C ILE A 49 -12.08 -8.31 1.79
N SER A 50 -11.19 -9.30 1.94
CA SER A 50 -10.02 -9.19 2.81
C SER A 50 -9.05 -8.10 2.35
N TRP A 51 -8.97 -7.86 1.05
CA TRP A 51 -8.20 -6.77 0.47
C TRP A 51 -8.81 -5.41 0.84
N ASN A 52 -10.10 -5.24 0.54
CA ASN A 52 -10.81 -3.99 0.76
C ASN A 52 -10.83 -3.57 2.23
N ILE A 53 -10.99 -4.52 3.16
CA ILE A 53 -10.95 -4.22 4.60
C ILE A 53 -9.61 -3.57 4.98
N ARG A 54 -8.49 -4.04 4.43
CA ARG A 54 -7.16 -3.46 4.70
C ARG A 54 -7.06 -2.03 4.20
N ASP A 55 -7.46 -1.77 2.96
CA ASP A 55 -7.39 -0.42 2.38
C ASP A 55 -8.38 0.56 3.03
N TYR A 56 -9.60 0.13 3.37
CA TYR A 56 -10.51 0.94 4.17
C TYR A 56 -9.93 1.30 5.54
N HIS A 57 -9.28 0.34 6.19
CA HIS A 57 -8.65 0.61 7.48
C HIS A 57 -7.50 1.62 7.36
N MET A 58 -6.64 1.51 6.34
CA MET A 58 -5.58 2.48 6.09
C MET A 58 -6.16 3.89 5.84
N ALA A 59 -7.25 3.99 5.08
CA ALA A 59 -7.93 5.27 4.84
C ALA A 59 -8.55 5.85 6.12
N GLU A 60 -9.18 5.01 6.97
CA GLU A 60 -9.72 5.43 8.26
C GLU A 60 -8.62 5.95 9.20
N ALA A 61 -7.47 5.28 9.24
CA ALA A 61 -6.32 5.71 10.03
C ALA A 61 -5.79 7.07 9.55
N LEU A 62 -5.67 7.26 8.24
CA LEU A 62 -5.28 8.55 7.66
C LEU A 62 -6.26 9.67 8.04
N GLN A 63 -7.56 9.45 7.91
CA GLN A 63 -8.57 10.47 8.27
C GLN A 63 -8.46 10.89 9.73
N LYS A 64 -8.20 9.93 10.63
CA LYS A 64 -8.00 10.19 12.06
C LYS A 64 -6.72 10.98 12.31
N LEU A 65 -5.61 10.64 11.65
CA LEU A 65 -4.35 11.39 11.73
C LEU A 65 -4.50 12.82 11.23
N VAL A 66 -5.12 13.03 10.07
CA VAL A 66 -5.37 14.37 9.51
C VAL A 66 -6.24 15.20 10.45
N LYS A 67 -7.29 14.59 11.05
CA LYS A 67 -8.13 15.24 12.05
C LYS A 67 -7.36 15.61 13.32
N PHE A 68 -6.51 14.72 13.80
CA PHE A 68 -5.71 14.92 15.02
C PHE A 68 -4.72 16.08 14.86
N HIS A 69 -3.99 16.13 13.75
CA HIS A 69 -3.04 17.22 13.46
C HIS A 69 -3.71 18.54 13.06
N GLY A 70 -5.01 18.52 12.73
CA GLY A 70 -5.83 19.70 12.55
C GLY A 70 -5.74 20.35 11.17
N LYS A 71 -6.27 21.57 11.08
CA LYS A 71 -6.44 22.28 9.79
C LYS A 71 -5.09 22.61 9.16
N GLY A 72 -4.90 22.20 7.91
CA GLY A 72 -3.67 22.43 7.15
C GLY A 72 -2.63 21.32 7.27
N ALA A 73 -2.93 20.24 8.00
CA ALA A 73 -2.11 19.04 7.99
C ALA A 73 -1.92 18.52 6.55
N LYS A 74 -0.69 18.17 6.21
CA LYS A 74 -0.31 17.49 4.96
C LYS A 74 0.20 16.11 5.31
N SER A 75 -0.07 15.14 4.45
CA SER A 75 0.30 13.74 4.68
C SER A 75 1.02 13.19 3.45
N ILE A 76 2.00 12.34 3.70
CA ILE A 76 2.65 11.51 2.69
C ILE A 76 2.34 10.06 3.03
N ILE A 77 1.72 9.36 2.10
CA ILE A 77 1.39 7.94 2.24
C ILE A 77 2.42 7.17 1.42
N TRP A 78 3.25 6.39 2.10
CA TRP A 78 4.22 5.52 1.46
C TRP A 78 3.71 4.08 1.52
N ALA A 79 3.26 3.57 0.37
CA ALA A 79 2.79 2.19 0.26
C ALA A 79 3.04 1.66 -1.16
N HIS A 80 2.85 0.35 -1.32
CA HIS A 80 3.04 -0.33 -2.60
C HIS A 80 2.11 0.24 -3.69
N ASN A 81 2.51 0.13 -4.96
CA ASN A 81 1.74 0.61 -6.12
C ASN A 81 0.29 0.09 -6.17
N MET A 82 0.06 -1.11 -5.64
CA MET A 82 -1.28 -1.71 -5.53
C MET A 82 -2.20 -0.95 -4.57
N HIS A 83 -1.63 -0.22 -3.61
CA HIS A 83 -2.37 0.57 -2.64
C HIS A 83 -2.51 2.04 -3.08
N ILE A 84 -1.45 2.66 -3.61
CA ILE A 84 -1.41 4.12 -3.80
C ILE A 84 -1.94 4.61 -5.15
N GLY A 85 -2.02 3.77 -6.19
CA GLY A 85 -2.62 4.20 -7.47
C GLY A 85 -4.14 4.32 -7.40
N ASP A 86 -4.80 4.91 -8.38
CA ASP A 86 -6.27 4.87 -8.46
C ASP A 86 -6.73 3.49 -8.96
N ALA A 87 -7.32 2.67 -8.09
CA ALA A 87 -7.76 1.31 -8.44
C ALA A 87 -8.75 1.28 -9.62
N ARG A 88 -9.50 2.36 -9.86
CA ARG A 88 -10.47 2.50 -10.97
C ARG A 88 -9.82 2.46 -12.34
N ALA A 89 -8.52 2.75 -12.41
CA ALA A 89 -7.72 2.70 -13.63
C ALA A 89 -7.02 1.35 -13.83
N THR A 90 -7.45 0.30 -13.12
CA THR A 90 -6.80 -1.02 -13.15
C THR A 90 -7.81 -2.18 -13.24
N SER A 91 -7.30 -3.40 -13.44
CA SER A 91 -8.12 -4.62 -13.32
C SER A 91 -8.73 -4.84 -11.93
N MET A 92 -8.27 -4.15 -10.88
CA MET A 92 -8.81 -4.27 -9.51
C MET A 92 -10.31 -3.99 -9.45
N THR A 93 -10.82 -3.03 -10.24
CA THR A 93 -12.26 -2.73 -10.28
C THR A 93 -13.09 -3.93 -10.72
N ARG A 94 -12.60 -4.71 -11.69
CA ARG A 94 -13.29 -5.94 -12.16
C ARG A 94 -13.29 -7.03 -11.08
N ALA A 95 -12.28 -7.04 -10.21
CA ALA A 95 -12.20 -7.92 -9.05
C ALA A 95 -12.98 -7.40 -7.82
N GLY A 96 -13.68 -6.27 -7.95
CA GLY A 96 -14.35 -5.59 -6.82
C GLY A 96 -13.37 -5.11 -5.76
N MET A 97 -12.10 -4.90 -6.13
CA MET A 97 -11.04 -4.43 -5.24
C MET A 97 -10.92 -2.89 -5.31
N ILE A 98 -10.73 -2.29 -4.13
CA ILE A 98 -10.45 -0.87 -3.95
C ILE A 98 -9.04 -0.69 -3.40
N ASN A 99 -8.55 0.54 -3.37
CA ASN A 99 -7.32 0.86 -2.67
C ASN A 99 -7.31 2.25 -2.05
N ILE A 100 -6.34 2.51 -1.16
CA ILE A 100 -6.23 3.80 -0.46
C ILE A 100 -6.05 4.98 -1.43
N GLY A 101 -5.37 4.80 -2.57
CA GLY A 101 -5.23 5.85 -3.58
C GLY A 101 -6.59 6.32 -4.12
N GLN A 102 -7.47 5.38 -4.48
CA GLN A 102 -8.86 5.67 -4.84
C GLN A 102 -9.61 6.34 -3.68
N LEU A 103 -9.57 5.75 -2.49
CA LEU A 103 -10.34 6.26 -1.34
C LEU A 103 -9.94 7.68 -0.94
N VAL A 104 -8.65 8.01 -0.99
CA VAL A 104 -8.15 9.35 -0.70
C VAL A 104 -8.59 10.35 -1.76
N ARG A 105 -8.59 9.96 -3.05
CA ARG A 105 -9.16 10.81 -4.12
C ARG A 105 -10.66 11.04 -3.93
N GLU A 106 -11.42 10.02 -3.53
CA GLU A 106 -12.86 10.16 -3.26
C GLU A 106 -13.16 11.04 -2.05
N TRP A 107 -12.33 10.94 -1.00
CA TRP A 107 -12.50 11.71 0.23
C TRP A 107 -12.01 13.17 0.13
N ALA A 108 -10.79 13.38 -0.34
CA ALA A 108 -10.15 14.71 -0.38
C ALA A 108 -10.32 15.44 -1.72
N GLY A 109 -10.70 14.71 -2.78
CA GLY A 109 -10.80 15.22 -4.15
C GLY A 109 -9.48 15.21 -4.90
N SER A 110 -9.52 15.05 -6.22
CA SER A 110 -8.32 14.95 -7.08
C SER A 110 -7.41 16.18 -7.01
N LYS A 111 -7.96 17.37 -6.75
CA LYS A 111 -7.16 18.61 -6.64
C LYS A 111 -6.35 18.71 -5.34
N GLN A 112 -6.62 17.85 -4.35
CA GLN A 112 -5.94 17.83 -3.05
C GLN A 112 -5.09 16.58 -2.87
N THR A 113 -5.01 15.72 -3.90
CA THR A 113 -4.38 14.41 -3.84
C THR A 113 -3.47 14.25 -5.04
N VAL A 114 -2.22 13.85 -4.80
CA VAL A 114 -1.26 13.51 -5.86
C VAL A 114 -0.84 12.07 -5.66
N LEU A 115 -1.11 11.22 -6.66
CA LEU A 115 -0.74 9.82 -6.69
C LEU A 115 0.52 9.64 -7.53
N VAL A 116 1.59 9.12 -6.91
CA VAL A 116 2.90 8.95 -7.57
C VAL A 116 3.26 7.47 -7.63
N GLY A 117 3.24 6.90 -8.82
CA GLY A 117 3.61 5.50 -9.05
C GLY A 117 5.10 5.32 -9.31
N PHE A 118 5.56 4.09 -9.10
CA PHE A 118 6.94 3.67 -9.44
C PHE A 118 6.94 2.55 -10.47
N GLY A 119 7.97 2.48 -11.30
CA GLY A 119 8.20 1.39 -12.26
C GLY A 119 9.67 1.05 -12.38
N THR A 120 9.93 -0.16 -12.85
CA THR A 120 11.31 -0.58 -13.17
C THR A 120 11.32 -1.54 -14.34
N HIS A 121 12.36 -1.41 -15.16
CA HIS A 121 12.55 -2.28 -16.30
C HIS A 121 13.32 -3.57 -15.95
N ARG A 122 14.33 -3.52 -15.10
CA ARG A 122 15.12 -4.71 -14.68
C ARG A 122 15.87 -4.44 -13.39
N GLY A 123 16.62 -5.42 -12.91
CA GLY A 123 17.60 -5.23 -11.83
C GLY A 123 17.50 -6.30 -10.76
N SER A 124 17.43 -5.89 -9.49
CA SER A 124 17.23 -6.80 -8.36
C SER A 124 16.35 -6.19 -7.27
N VAL A 125 15.74 -7.06 -6.46
CA VAL A 125 14.86 -6.73 -5.34
C VAL A 125 15.15 -7.66 -4.14
N ILE A 126 14.60 -7.32 -2.97
CA ILE A 126 14.47 -8.24 -1.84
C ILE A 126 13.03 -8.74 -1.80
N ALA A 127 12.84 -10.06 -1.80
CA ALA A 127 11.54 -10.72 -1.69
C ALA A 127 11.72 -12.14 -1.11
N ALA A 128 10.64 -12.86 -0.84
CA ALA A 128 10.65 -14.26 -0.45
C ALA A 128 9.93 -15.12 -1.50
N ARG A 129 10.24 -16.43 -1.54
CA ARG A 129 9.55 -17.37 -2.43
C ARG A 129 8.11 -17.63 -2.00
N GLU A 130 7.87 -17.64 -0.70
CA GLU A 130 6.56 -17.85 -0.10
C GLU A 130 6.42 -17.03 1.20
N TRP A 131 5.20 -16.97 1.74
CA TRP A 131 4.96 -16.34 3.03
C TRP A 131 5.67 -17.12 4.15
N GLY A 132 6.47 -16.42 4.95
CA GLY A 132 7.22 -17.00 6.07
C GLY A 132 8.62 -17.51 5.70
N GLU A 133 8.95 -17.55 4.41
CA GLU A 133 10.28 -17.91 3.94
C GLU A 133 11.30 -16.76 4.13
N PRO A 134 12.61 -17.05 4.20
CA PRO A 134 13.65 -16.04 4.31
C PRO A 134 13.63 -15.03 3.17
N MET A 135 14.05 -13.80 3.48
CA MET A 135 14.29 -12.78 2.46
C MET A 135 15.48 -13.15 1.58
N GLU A 136 15.29 -13.10 0.28
CA GLU A 136 16.31 -13.36 -0.74
C GLU A 136 16.52 -12.14 -1.63
N ARG A 137 17.75 -11.97 -2.08
CA ARG A 137 18.04 -11.08 -3.21
C ARG A 137 17.65 -11.79 -4.50
N MET A 138 16.61 -11.29 -5.16
CA MET A 138 16.07 -11.87 -6.38
C MET A 138 16.35 -10.97 -7.59
N LEU A 139 16.62 -11.59 -8.74
CA LEU A 139 16.75 -10.89 -10.01
C LEU A 139 15.39 -10.41 -10.49
N VAL A 140 15.32 -9.19 -11.02
CA VAL A 140 14.18 -8.71 -11.80
C VAL A 140 14.58 -8.78 -13.28
N PRO A 141 13.99 -9.68 -14.08
CA PRO A 141 14.29 -9.78 -15.50
C PRO A 141 13.86 -8.50 -16.24
N PRO A 142 14.25 -8.32 -17.51
CA PRO A 142 13.67 -7.30 -18.37
C PRO A 142 12.14 -7.30 -18.31
N ALA A 143 11.54 -6.11 -18.34
CA ALA A 143 10.08 -5.95 -18.33
C ALA A 143 9.47 -6.68 -19.52
N ALA A 144 8.29 -7.25 -19.30
CA ALA A 144 7.58 -7.98 -20.35
C ALA A 144 7.34 -7.05 -21.54
N GLU A 145 7.62 -7.55 -22.75
CA GLU A 145 7.43 -6.79 -23.98
C GLU A 145 5.97 -6.30 -24.08
N GLY A 146 5.79 -5.01 -24.38
CA GLY A 146 4.47 -4.39 -24.45
C GLY A 146 3.85 -4.03 -23.10
N SER A 147 4.59 -4.18 -21.99
CA SER A 147 4.23 -3.57 -20.70
C SER A 147 4.55 -2.07 -20.67
N TRP A 148 3.95 -1.35 -19.71
CA TRP A 148 4.29 0.05 -19.47
C TRP A 148 5.77 0.24 -19.14
N ASP A 149 6.34 -0.61 -18.28
CA ASP A 149 7.73 -0.53 -17.86
C ASP A 149 8.71 -0.76 -19.03
N ASP A 150 8.39 -1.71 -19.94
CA ASP A 150 9.12 -1.93 -21.18
C ASP A 150 9.03 -0.74 -22.15
N LEU A 151 7.81 -0.25 -22.40
CA LEU A 151 7.60 0.88 -23.30
C LEU A 151 8.33 2.15 -22.82
N ILE A 152 8.23 2.47 -21.53
CA ILE A 152 8.88 3.64 -20.96
C ILE A 152 10.40 3.51 -21.08
N TRP A 153 10.97 2.33 -20.78
CA TRP A 153 12.39 2.09 -20.95
C TRP A 153 12.85 2.24 -22.40
N ARG A 154 12.14 1.65 -23.37
CA ARG A 154 12.49 1.75 -24.79
C ARG A 154 12.45 3.18 -25.32
N LEU A 155 11.55 4.02 -24.81
CA LEU A 155 11.43 5.41 -25.23
C LEU A 155 12.43 6.35 -24.52
N ALA A 156 12.62 6.18 -23.21
CA ALA A 156 13.44 7.08 -22.41
C ALA A 156 14.91 6.66 -22.36
N GLY A 157 15.20 5.36 -22.28
CA GLY A 157 16.55 4.79 -22.15
C GLY A 157 17.29 5.16 -20.86
N LYS A 158 16.61 5.79 -19.89
CA LYS A 158 17.18 6.29 -18.63
C LYS A 158 16.09 6.43 -17.56
N ASN A 159 16.51 6.71 -16.33
CA ASN A 159 15.58 7.07 -15.26
C ASN A 159 14.77 8.29 -15.66
N SER A 160 13.46 8.24 -15.43
CA SER A 160 12.54 9.27 -15.91
C SER A 160 11.42 9.55 -14.91
N LEU A 161 11.02 10.81 -14.84
CA LEU A 161 9.80 11.26 -14.20
C LEU A 161 8.80 11.63 -15.29
N LEU A 162 7.66 10.95 -15.31
CA LEU A 162 6.52 11.29 -16.16
C LEU A 162 5.51 12.06 -15.31
N ILE A 163 5.02 13.18 -15.83
CA ILE A 163 3.94 13.98 -15.22
C ILE A 163 2.78 13.97 -16.19
N PHE A 164 1.62 13.51 -15.74
CA PHE A 164 0.45 13.36 -16.60
C PHE A 164 -0.46 14.59 -16.46
N PRO A 165 -0.85 15.25 -17.58
CA PRO A 165 -1.89 16.27 -17.56
C PRO A 165 -3.27 15.66 -17.27
N ASP A 166 -4.16 16.48 -16.72
CA ASP A 166 -5.55 16.09 -16.40
C ASP A 166 -6.38 15.63 -17.62
N ALA A 167 -5.96 15.98 -18.84
CA ALA A 167 -6.69 15.68 -20.07
C ALA A 167 -5.77 15.46 -21.26
N GLY A 168 -6.30 14.80 -22.29
CA GLY A 168 -5.67 14.68 -23.61
C GLY A 168 -4.77 13.47 -23.81
N ILE A 169 -4.65 12.57 -22.82
CA ILE A 169 -3.97 11.28 -23.01
C ILE A 169 -4.99 10.18 -23.30
N PRO A 170 -4.87 9.47 -24.44
CA PRO A 170 -5.72 8.30 -24.72
C PRO A 170 -5.60 7.25 -23.62
N ALA A 171 -6.76 6.69 -23.22
CA ALA A 171 -6.80 5.57 -22.29
C ALA A 171 -6.33 4.29 -22.98
N VAL A 172 -5.05 3.95 -22.81
CA VAL A 172 -4.47 2.69 -23.25
C VAL A 172 -4.28 1.79 -22.03
N THR A 173 -4.73 0.56 -22.12
CA THR A 173 -4.53 -0.44 -21.07
C THR A 173 -3.35 -1.34 -21.46
N MET A 174 -2.32 -1.37 -20.63
CA MET A 174 -1.19 -2.31 -20.73
C MET A 174 -0.84 -2.83 -19.34
N GLY A 175 -0.14 -3.96 -19.28
CA GLY A 175 0.37 -4.49 -18.01
C GLY A 175 1.38 -3.52 -17.40
N GLN A 176 1.21 -3.21 -16.12
CA GLN A 176 2.22 -2.52 -15.30
C GLN A 176 2.78 -3.53 -14.29
N ARG A 177 4.11 -3.63 -14.19
CA ARG A 177 4.78 -4.50 -13.25
C ARG A 177 4.43 -4.13 -11.79
N ALA A 178 4.15 -5.12 -10.97
CA ALA A 178 3.77 -4.99 -9.57
C ALA A 178 4.35 -6.14 -8.74
N ILE A 179 5.65 -6.09 -8.46
CA ILE A 179 6.35 -7.10 -7.65
C ILE A 179 6.04 -6.90 -6.16
N GLY A 180 5.45 -7.92 -5.53
CA GLY A 180 5.15 -7.92 -4.10
C GLY A 180 6.27 -8.50 -3.23
N VAL A 181 5.95 -8.74 -1.96
CA VAL A 181 6.87 -9.36 -0.98
C VAL A 181 7.13 -10.84 -1.26
N VAL A 182 6.18 -11.51 -1.92
CA VAL A 182 6.35 -12.84 -2.48
C VAL A 182 6.60 -12.69 -3.98
N TYR A 183 7.70 -13.27 -4.46
CA TYR A 183 8.13 -13.10 -5.84
C TYR A 183 8.80 -14.36 -6.38
N ASP A 184 8.45 -14.69 -7.62
CA ASP A 184 9.15 -15.68 -8.41
C ASP A 184 9.54 -15.06 -9.77
N PRO A 185 10.84 -14.79 -10.00
CA PRO A 185 11.32 -14.23 -11.26
C PRO A 185 10.96 -15.08 -12.49
N GLU A 186 10.89 -16.41 -12.35
CA GLU A 186 10.66 -17.33 -13.48
C GLU A 186 9.21 -17.27 -13.97
N TYR A 187 8.28 -16.91 -13.07
CA TYR A 187 6.84 -16.87 -13.33
C TYR A 187 6.26 -15.45 -13.36
N GLU A 188 7.09 -14.40 -13.30
CA GLU A 188 6.58 -13.04 -13.09
C GLU A 188 5.58 -12.58 -14.15
N LYS A 189 5.75 -13.03 -15.40
CA LYS A 189 4.88 -12.68 -16.53
C LYS A 189 3.43 -13.14 -16.36
N TYR A 190 3.16 -14.08 -15.45
CA TYR A 190 1.83 -14.64 -15.24
C TYR A 190 1.08 -14.03 -14.04
N GLY A 191 1.76 -13.31 -13.14
CA GLY A 191 1.16 -12.87 -11.88
C GLY A 191 1.57 -11.48 -11.38
N ASN A 192 2.65 -10.91 -11.91
CA ASN A 192 3.19 -9.63 -11.42
C ASN A 192 2.94 -8.47 -12.38
N TYR A 193 1.92 -8.56 -13.24
CA TYR A 193 1.49 -7.48 -14.12
C TYR A 193 0.02 -7.17 -13.93
N VAL A 194 -0.28 -5.89 -13.74
CA VAL A 194 -1.63 -5.40 -13.49
C VAL A 194 -2.05 -4.55 -14.69
N ASP A 195 -3.12 -4.94 -15.36
CA ASP A 195 -3.74 -4.13 -16.41
C ASP A 195 -3.99 -2.73 -15.88
N THR A 196 -3.41 -1.73 -16.53
CA THR A 196 -3.37 -0.37 -16.03
C THR A 196 -3.55 0.63 -17.17
N VAL A 197 -4.38 1.64 -16.94
CA VAL A 197 -4.35 2.91 -17.69
C VAL A 197 -3.48 3.89 -16.92
N LEU A 198 -2.20 3.98 -17.30
CA LEU A 198 -1.16 4.62 -16.47
C LEU A 198 -1.47 6.09 -16.08
N PRO A 199 -1.90 6.97 -17.02
CA PRO A 199 -2.22 8.37 -16.69
C PRO A 199 -3.49 8.54 -15.85
N SER A 200 -4.37 7.53 -15.81
CA SER A 200 -5.55 7.57 -14.95
C SER A 200 -5.26 7.01 -13.56
N ARG A 201 -4.29 6.09 -13.46
CA ARG A 201 -3.85 5.48 -12.20
C ARG A 201 -3.00 6.44 -11.37
N TYR A 202 -2.20 7.29 -12.00
CA TYR A 202 -1.25 8.19 -11.32
C TYR A 202 -1.26 9.59 -11.92
N ASP A 203 -0.89 10.58 -11.10
CA ASP A 203 -0.61 11.96 -11.53
C ASP A 203 0.86 12.10 -11.99
N ALA A 204 1.75 11.30 -11.39
CA ALA A 204 3.14 11.19 -11.80
C ALA A 204 3.65 9.75 -11.71
N PHE A 205 4.64 9.42 -12.52
CA PHE A 205 5.26 8.09 -12.53
C PHE A 205 6.77 8.19 -12.58
N ILE A 206 7.43 7.60 -11.60
CA ILE A 206 8.89 7.52 -11.51
C ILE A 206 9.31 6.15 -12.04
N HIS A 207 9.99 6.15 -13.18
CA HIS A 207 10.55 4.94 -13.76
C HIS A 207 12.06 4.88 -13.52
N VAL A 208 12.51 3.83 -12.83
CA VAL A 208 13.91 3.54 -12.57
C VAL A 208 14.34 2.42 -13.52
N GLY A 209 15.26 2.70 -14.45
CA GLY A 209 15.60 1.73 -15.50
C GLY A 209 16.21 0.43 -14.96
N GLU A 210 17.06 0.54 -13.93
CA GLU A 210 17.69 -0.61 -13.30
C GLU A 210 17.72 -0.43 -11.78
N THR A 211 17.06 -1.33 -11.07
CA THR A 211 17.01 -1.32 -9.60
C THR A 211 18.08 -2.20 -8.99
N HIS A 212 18.50 -1.84 -7.78
CA HIS A 212 19.34 -2.70 -6.95
C HIS A 212 18.53 -3.13 -5.74
N ALA A 213 18.69 -4.38 -5.33
CA ALA A 213 18.05 -4.89 -4.13
C ALA A 213 18.42 -4.01 -2.93
N LEU A 214 17.44 -3.71 -2.09
CA LEU A 214 17.65 -2.96 -0.86
C LEU A 214 18.65 -3.71 0.03
N HIS A 215 19.43 -2.96 0.80
CA HIS A 215 20.26 -3.52 1.86
C HIS A 215 19.42 -3.57 3.14
N PRO A 216 18.99 -4.75 3.61
CA PRO A 216 18.25 -4.84 4.87
C PRO A 216 19.10 -4.26 5.99
N LEU A 217 18.50 -3.44 6.85
CA LEU A 217 19.15 -3.07 8.11
C LEU A 217 19.38 -4.36 8.90
N HIS A 218 20.50 -4.44 9.63
CA HIS A 218 20.86 -5.62 10.42
C HIS A 218 19.75 -5.91 11.43
N MET A 219 18.81 -6.78 11.09
CA MET A 219 17.80 -7.26 12.02
C MET A 219 18.47 -8.38 12.82
N ARG A 220 18.75 -8.12 14.10
CA ARG A 220 19.03 -9.22 15.02
C ARG A 220 17.73 -10.01 15.13
N VAL A 221 17.61 -11.08 14.36
CA VAL A 221 16.61 -12.12 14.62
C VAL A 221 17.18 -12.91 15.78
N SER A 222 16.83 -12.53 17.01
CA SER A 222 17.10 -13.40 18.16
C SER A 222 16.23 -14.64 17.99
N PRO A 223 16.79 -15.86 17.94
CA PRO A 223 15.99 -17.09 17.92
C PRO A 223 15.11 -17.24 19.18
N ASP A 224 15.47 -16.53 20.25
CA ASP A 224 14.92 -16.66 21.60
C ASP A 224 14.17 -15.41 22.09
N GLU A 225 14.03 -14.35 21.28
CA GLU A 225 13.03 -13.33 21.58
C GLU A 225 11.72 -13.81 20.97
N GLU A 226 10.82 -14.32 21.82
CA GLU A 226 9.40 -14.30 21.52
C GLU A 226 9.12 -12.94 20.87
N LEU A 227 8.68 -12.97 19.60
CA LEU A 227 8.13 -11.79 18.94
C LEU A 227 7.27 -11.09 19.99
N PRO A 228 7.50 -9.80 20.32
CA PRO A 228 6.77 -9.15 21.39
C PRO A 228 5.30 -9.47 21.16
N GLU A 229 4.64 -10.07 22.15
CA GLU A 229 3.25 -10.51 22.06
C GLU A 229 2.38 -9.34 21.63
N THR A 230 2.23 -9.15 20.31
CA THR A 230 1.19 -8.35 19.69
C THR A 230 0.06 -9.26 19.19
N PHE A 231 -0.03 -10.45 19.79
CA PHE A 231 -1.31 -11.08 20.10
C PHE A 231 -2.02 -10.19 21.14
N PRO A 232 -3.30 -9.84 20.99
CA PRO A 232 -4.03 -9.34 22.14
C PRO A 232 -4.26 -10.53 23.10
N SER A 233 -3.41 -10.68 24.12
CA SER A 233 -3.78 -11.35 25.36
C SER A 233 -4.82 -10.48 26.06
N GLY A 234 -6.06 -10.68 25.62
CA GLY A 234 -7.27 -10.23 26.30
C GLY A 234 -7.69 -11.16 27.42
N LEU A 235 -6.73 -11.88 28.04
CA LEU A 235 -6.74 -12.51 29.35
C LEU A 235 -5.30 -12.70 29.82
#